data_AF-A0A6N8H7G3-F1
#
_entry.id   AF-A0A6N8H7G3-F1
#
_cell.length_a   1.000
_cell.length_b   1.000
_cell.length_c   1.000
_cell.angle_alpha   90.00
_cell.angle_beta   90.00
_cell.angle_gamma   90.00
#
_symmetry.space_group_name_H-M   'P 1'
#
loop_
_entity.id
_entity.type
_entity.pdbx_description
1 polymer ?
#
loop_
_entity_poly.entity_id
_entity_poly.type
_entity_poly.pdbx_seq_one_letter_code
_entity_poly.pdbx_strand_id
1 'polypeptide(L)'
;MGTLFYKDVGSGTRRKGRDGYIEMLKDAQKHRFDLILVKSLSRFGRNIVETLSTIRRLKKMNIAMLSDVEQINTMEVNEVLLSILLAAAQEESAAKSENIKFGIRQRMRSGKAVLNHTRFLGYTKDEDGRLVVVPEEAEIVRKIFSLYLAGYGVRKIKRYLEENGIKTVTGKSEWSTSTIDRMLSNEKYMGNLLLQKTCTPDFLTGKQKKNCGEQSMFLVENAHEPIVSKEIFEDAQRRKHKM
;
A
#
# COMPACT_ATOMS: atom_id res chain seq x y z
N MET A 1 -0.19 -11.35 -42.82
CA MET A 1 -0.96 -11.16 -41.56
C MET A 1 0.02 -10.73 -40.49
N GLY A 2 -0.24 -9.60 -39.83
CA GLY A 2 0.62 -9.08 -38.75
C GLY A 2 -0.05 -9.25 -37.40
N THR A 3 0.73 -9.57 -36.37
CA THR A 3 0.26 -9.64 -34.98
C THR A 3 0.52 -8.30 -34.29
N LEU A 4 -0.49 -7.72 -33.67
CA LEU A 4 -0.36 -6.51 -32.86
C LEU A 4 -0.26 -6.89 -31.39
N PHE A 5 0.73 -6.33 -30.69
CA PHE A 5 0.97 -6.59 -29.28
C PHE A 5 0.69 -5.34 -28.46
N TYR A 6 -0.27 -5.44 -27.55
CA TYR A 6 -0.60 -4.38 -26.60
C TYR A 6 -0.21 -4.82 -25.20
N LYS A 7 0.47 -3.95 -24.46
CA LYS A 7 0.97 -4.28 -23.12
C LYS A 7 0.62 -3.18 -22.14
N ASP A 8 -0.12 -3.55 -21.10
CA ASP A 8 -0.33 -2.71 -19.92
C ASP A 8 0.46 -3.30 -18.74
N VAL A 9 1.32 -2.49 -18.11
CA VAL A 9 1.99 -2.87 -16.86
C VAL A 9 1.16 -2.35 -15.69
N GLY A 10 0.29 -3.20 -15.15
CA GLY A 10 -0.44 -2.92 -13.92
C GLY A 10 0.31 -3.43 -12.70
N SER A 11 1.07 -2.58 -12.00
CA SER A 11 1.34 -2.83 -10.57
C SER A 11 0.15 -2.31 -9.77
N GLY A 12 -0.28 -3.04 -8.75
CA GLY A 12 -1.49 -2.75 -7.95
C GLY A 12 -1.52 -1.40 -7.22
N THR A 13 -0.57 -0.50 -7.47
CA THR A 13 -0.37 0.76 -6.76
C THR A 13 -0.26 2.01 -7.65
N ARG A 14 -0.38 1.93 -8.99
CA ARG A 14 -0.28 3.14 -9.85
C ARG A 14 -1.46 3.32 -10.81
N ARG A 15 -1.94 4.57 -10.86
CA ARG A 15 -3.14 5.05 -11.55
C ARG A 15 -2.87 5.68 -12.93
N LYS A 16 -1.71 5.40 -13.55
CA LYS A 16 -1.40 5.69 -14.96
C LYS A 16 -1.09 4.37 -15.65
N GLY A 17 -1.56 4.01 -16.84
CA GLY A 17 -2.64 4.42 -17.73
C GLY A 17 -2.84 3.16 -18.60
N ARG A 18 -4.09 2.77 -18.90
CA ARG A 18 -4.38 1.55 -19.67
C ARG A 18 -4.15 1.82 -21.16
N ASP A 19 -2.99 2.37 -21.48
CA ASP A 19 -2.72 2.99 -22.77
C ASP A 19 -2.72 1.90 -23.86
N GLY A 20 -2.18 0.72 -23.57
CA GLY A 20 -2.23 -0.43 -24.46
C GLY A 20 -3.66 -0.95 -24.67
N TYR A 21 -4.47 -1.04 -23.62
CA TYR A 21 -5.88 -1.42 -23.75
C TYR A 21 -6.71 -0.36 -24.50
N ILE A 22 -6.49 0.93 -24.25
CA ILE A 22 -7.17 2.02 -24.95
C ILE A 22 -6.78 2.01 -26.43
N GLU A 23 -5.50 1.83 -26.74
CA GLU A 23 -5.00 1.71 -28.11
C GLU A 23 -5.59 0.49 -28.81
N MET A 24 -5.58 -0.68 -28.16
CA MET A 24 -6.22 -1.89 -28.65
C MET A 24 -7.70 -1.66 -28.98
N LEU A 25 -8.45 -0.98 -28.11
CA LEU A 25 -9.86 -0.67 -28.37
C LEU A 25 -10.05 0.29 -29.56
N LYS A 26 -9.14 1.25 -29.77
CA LYS A 26 -9.15 2.14 -30.94
C LYS A 26 -8.82 1.37 -32.22
N ASP A 27 -7.88 0.44 -32.16
CA ASP A 27 -7.49 -0.38 -33.30
C ASP A 27 -8.56 -1.42 -33.64
N ALA A 28 -9.27 -1.95 -32.65
CA ALA A 28 -10.50 -2.73 -32.84
C ALA A 28 -11.54 -1.93 -33.62
N GLN A 29 -11.77 -0.65 -33.27
CA GLN A 29 -12.71 0.24 -33.99
C GLN A 29 -12.32 0.47 -35.44
N LYS A 30 -11.04 0.37 -35.76
CA LYS A 30 -10.51 0.48 -37.13
C LYS A 30 -10.44 -0.88 -37.84
N HIS A 31 -10.96 -1.95 -37.25
CA HIS A 31 -10.91 -3.32 -37.77
C HIS A 31 -9.50 -3.78 -38.17
N ARG A 32 -8.48 -3.40 -37.37
CA ARG A 32 -7.08 -3.80 -37.63
C ARG A 32 -6.80 -5.27 -37.27
N PHE A 33 -7.72 -5.90 -36.54
CA PHE A 33 -7.70 -7.30 -36.15
C PHE A 33 -9.13 -7.78 -35.90
N ASP A 34 -9.30 -9.10 -35.93
CA ASP A 34 -10.55 -9.84 -35.71
C ASP A 34 -10.48 -10.75 -34.47
N LEU A 35 -9.29 -10.89 -33.85
CA LEU A 35 -9.05 -11.74 -32.69
C LEU A 35 -8.20 -11.05 -31.63
N ILE A 36 -8.61 -11.21 -30.37
CA ILE A 36 -7.84 -10.80 -29.19
C ILE A 36 -7.54 -12.05 -28.37
N LEU A 37 -6.27 -12.26 -28.03
CA LEU A 37 -5.83 -13.32 -27.13
C LEU A 37 -5.56 -12.74 -25.74
N VAL A 38 -6.19 -13.30 -24.71
CA VAL A 38 -5.96 -12.91 -23.31
C VAL A 38 -5.62 -14.14 -22.46
N LYS A 39 -4.81 -13.93 -21.43
CA LYS A 39 -4.53 -15.00 -20.46
C LYS A 39 -5.78 -15.39 -19.68
N SER A 40 -6.55 -14.42 -19.21
CA SER A 40 -7.82 -14.64 -18.53
C SER A 40 -8.76 -13.45 -18.76
N LEU A 41 -10.07 -13.68 -18.69
CA LEU A 41 -11.06 -12.60 -18.79
C LEU A 41 -10.97 -11.64 -17.61
N SER A 42 -10.63 -12.18 -16.43
CA SER A 42 -10.39 -11.39 -15.21
C SER A 42 -9.21 -10.41 -15.33
N ARG A 43 -8.26 -10.66 -16.24
CA ARG A 43 -7.14 -9.75 -16.53
C ARG A 43 -7.47 -8.70 -17.58
N PHE A 44 -8.54 -8.90 -18.33
CA PHE A 44 -8.95 -7.99 -19.41
C PHE A 44 -9.66 -6.74 -18.91
N GLY A 45 -10.40 -6.79 -17.80
CA GLY A 45 -11.05 -5.62 -17.22
C GLY A 45 -11.05 -5.62 -15.70
N ARG A 46 -11.20 -4.44 -15.11
CA ARG A 46 -11.10 -4.24 -13.64
C ARG A 46 -12.42 -4.49 -12.90
N ASN A 47 -13.54 -4.47 -13.63
CA ASN A 47 -14.88 -4.66 -13.12
C ASN A 47 -15.65 -5.52 -14.13
N ILE A 48 -16.42 -6.50 -13.65
CA ILE A 48 -17.29 -7.37 -14.46
C ILE A 48 -18.13 -6.57 -15.46
N VAL A 49 -18.77 -5.48 -15.01
CA VAL A 49 -19.70 -4.69 -15.82
C VAL A 49 -18.98 -4.06 -17.02
N GLU A 50 -17.79 -3.52 -16.80
CA GLU A 50 -16.97 -2.94 -17.85
C GLU A 50 -16.46 -4.01 -18.83
N THR A 51 -16.04 -5.16 -18.31
CA THR A 51 -15.59 -6.30 -19.11
C THR A 51 -16.70 -6.83 -20.00
N LEU A 52 -17.91 -7.06 -19.45
CA LEU A 52 -19.09 -7.50 -20.20
C LEU A 52 -19.47 -6.51 -21.30
N SER A 53 -19.54 -5.21 -20.96
CA SER A 53 -19.84 -4.15 -21.93
C SER A 53 -18.84 -4.13 -23.08
N THR A 54 -17.55 -4.31 -22.76
CA THR A 54 -16.49 -4.33 -23.77
C THR A 54 -16.58 -5.57 -24.66
N ILE A 55 -16.79 -6.75 -24.09
CA ILE A 55 -16.96 -8.00 -24.85
C ILE A 55 -18.18 -7.88 -25.77
N ARG A 56 -19.31 -7.36 -25.29
CA ARG A 56 -20.51 -7.11 -26.13
C ARG A 56 -20.18 -6.19 -27.32
N ARG A 57 -19.43 -5.12 -27.09
CA ARG A 57 -19.01 -4.20 -28.16
C ARG A 57 -18.11 -4.89 -29.18
N LEU A 58 -17.14 -5.68 -28.73
CA LEU A 58 -16.24 -6.44 -29.61
C LEU A 58 -16.99 -7.50 -30.42
N LYS A 59 -17.91 -8.26 -29.81
CA LYS A 59 -18.77 -9.21 -30.52
C LYS A 59 -19.59 -8.55 -31.63
N LYS A 60 -20.16 -7.35 -31.38
CA LYS A 60 -20.88 -6.57 -32.41
C LYS A 60 -20.00 -6.15 -33.58
N MET A 61 -18.69 -6.09 -33.39
CA MET A 61 -17.70 -5.75 -34.41
C MET A 61 -17.10 -7.01 -35.06
N ASN A 62 -17.65 -8.20 -34.78
CA ASN A 62 -17.12 -9.51 -35.17
C ASN A 62 -15.67 -9.75 -34.72
N ILE A 63 -15.30 -9.20 -33.56
CA ILE A 63 -13.99 -9.41 -32.96
C ILE A 63 -14.14 -10.44 -31.82
N ALA A 64 -13.49 -11.59 -31.97
CA ALA A 64 -13.50 -12.65 -30.98
C ALA A 64 -12.44 -12.41 -29.90
N MET A 65 -12.73 -12.82 -28.67
CA MET A 65 -11.74 -12.94 -27.61
C MET A 65 -11.56 -14.42 -27.25
N LEU A 66 -10.32 -14.90 -27.31
CA LEU A 66 -9.95 -16.21 -26.76
C LEU A 66 -9.25 -16.02 -25.43
N SER A 67 -9.73 -16.75 -24.43
CA SER A 67 -9.14 -16.78 -23.10
C SER A 67 -8.48 -18.11 -22.80
N ASP A 68 -7.22 -18.08 -22.36
CA ASP A 68 -6.44 -19.28 -22.04
C ASP A 68 -6.94 -19.98 -20.77
N VAL A 69 -7.15 -19.22 -19.68
CA VAL A 69 -7.58 -19.78 -18.38
C VAL A 69 -9.01 -20.31 -18.43
N GLU A 70 -9.94 -19.53 -18.96
CA GLU A 70 -11.35 -19.94 -19.06
C GLU A 70 -11.59 -20.90 -20.25
N GLN A 71 -10.62 -21.06 -21.15
CA GLN A 71 -10.71 -21.87 -22.38
C GLN A 71 -11.95 -21.57 -23.22
N ILE A 72 -12.30 -20.29 -23.35
CA ILE A 72 -13.48 -19.87 -24.09
C ILE A 72 -13.17 -18.98 -25.28
N ASN A 73 -13.98 -19.14 -26.33
CA ASN A 73 -14.18 -18.16 -27.37
C ASN A 73 -15.44 -17.35 -27.07
N THR A 74 -15.30 -16.03 -26.90
CA THR A 74 -16.46 -15.18 -26.58
C THR A 74 -17.53 -15.19 -27.67
N MET A 75 -17.21 -15.56 -28.92
CA MET A 75 -18.22 -15.69 -29.98
C MET A 75 -19.13 -16.91 -29.80
N GLU A 76 -18.58 -18.01 -29.31
CA GLU A 76 -19.28 -19.31 -29.14
C GLU A 76 -20.06 -19.38 -27.83
N VAL A 77 -19.73 -18.52 -26.87
CA VAL A 77 -20.35 -18.48 -25.55
C VAL A 77 -21.51 -17.48 -25.50
N ASN A 78 -22.62 -17.89 -24.88
CA ASN A 78 -23.76 -17.01 -24.63
C ASN A 78 -23.47 -16.03 -23.47
N GLU A 79 -24.27 -14.96 -23.39
CA GLU A 79 -24.03 -13.89 -22.43
C GLU A 79 -24.24 -14.30 -20.97
N VAL A 80 -25.12 -15.28 -20.73
CA VAL A 80 -25.41 -15.81 -19.39
C VAL A 80 -24.18 -16.52 -18.83
N LEU A 81 -23.60 -17.45 -19.58
CA LEU A 81 -22.40 -18.19 -19.18
C LEU A 81 -21.22 -17.23 -18.98
N LEU A 82 -21.03 -16.26 -19.86
CA LEU A 82 -20.01 -15.24 -19.70
C LEU A 82 -20.17 -14.44 -18.40
N SER A 83 -21.42 -14.06 -18.07
CA SER A 83 -21.72 -13.33 -16.84
C SER A 83 -21.42 -14.15 -15.59
N ILE A 84 -21.74 -15.45 -15.60
CA ILE A 84 -21.43 -16.39 -14.50
C ILE A 84 -19.92 -16.52 -14.32
N LEU A 85 -19.17 -16.73 -15.40
CA LEU A 85 -17.71 -16.88 -15.35
C LEU A 85 -17.03 -15.62 -14.79
N LEU A 86 -17.46 -14.45 -15.25
CA LEU A 86 -16.93 -13.17 -14.75
C LEU A 86 -17.30 -12.93 -13.28
N ALA A 87 -18.52 -13.27 -12.87
CA ALA A 87 -18.96 -13.19 -11.48
C ALA A 87 -18.11 -14.09 -10.57
N ALA A 88 -17.89 -15.35 -10.98
CA ALA A 88 -17.05 -16.30 -10.25
C ALA A 88 -15.61 -15.79 -10.11
N ALA A 89 -15.02 -15.25 -11.17
CA ALA A 89 -13.66 -14.72 -11.13
C ALA A 89 -13.50 -13.49 -10.21
N GLN A 90 -14.53 -12.63 -10.13
CA GLN A 90 -14.51 -11.50 -9.20
C GLN A 90 -14.67 -11.97 -7.75
N GLU A 91 -15.54 -12.95 -7.50
CA GLU A 91 -15.71 -13.53 -6.16
C GLU A 91 -14.42 -14.19 -5.68
N GLU A 92 -13.73 -14.95 -6.55
CA GLU A 92 -12.42 -15.52 -6.24
C GLU A 92 -11.39 -14.44 -5.89
N SER A 93 -11.40 -13.33 -6.64
CA SER A 93 -10.53 -12.19 -6.37
C SER A 93 -10.84 -11.52 -5.03
N ALA A 94 -12.13 -11.39 -4.69
CA ALA A 94 -12.58 -10.85 -3.42
C ALA A 94 -12.18 -11.76 -2.25
N ALA A 95 -12.44 -13.06 -2.36
CA ALA A 95 -12.08 -14.08 -1.38
C ALA A 95 -10.56 -14.12 -1.15
N LYS A 96 -9.75 -14.07 -2.22
CA LYS A 96 -8.29 -14.00 -2.12
C LYS A 96 -7.82 -12.75 -1.39
N SER A 97 -8.40 -11.59 -1.73
CA SER A 97 -8.12 -10.33 -1.03
C SER A 97 -8.46 -10.46 0.47
N GLU A 98 -9.61 -11.04 0.81
CA GLU A 98 -10.03 -11.20 2.19
C GLU A 98 -9.13 -12.18 2.96
N ASN A 99 -8.72 -13.29 2.34
CA ASN A 99 -7.77 -14.23 2.92
C ASN A 99 -6.41 -13.58 3.23
N ILE A 100 -5.91 -12.74 2.32
CA ILE A 100 -4.68 -11.95 2.55
C ILE A 100 -4.88 -11.00 3.74
N LYS A 101 -5.99 -10.24 3.77
CA LYS A 101 -6.30 -9.32 4.88
C LYS A 101 -6.45 -10.07 6.20
N PHE A 102 -7.07 -11.24 6.19
CA PHE A 102 -7.20 -12.11 7.36
C PHE A 102 -5.84 -12.55 7.87
N GLY A 103 -4.96 -13.07 7.01
CA GLY A 103 -3.60 -13.47 7.39
C GLY A 103 -2.79 -12.31 7.96
N ILE A 104 -2.90 -11.11 7.38
CA ILE A 104 -2.27 -9.89 7.91
C ILE A 104 -2.82 -9.56 9.30
N ARG A 105 -4.15 -9.60 9.49
CA ARG A 105 -4.80 -9.35 10.79
C ARG A 105 -4.37 -10.36 11.86
N GLN A 106 -4.24 -11.64 11.52
CA GLN A 106 -3.77 -12.66 12.46
C GLN A 106 -2.31 -12.40 12.90
N ARG A 107 -1.45 -11.98 11.96
CA ARG A 107 -0.08 -11.57 12.31
C ARG A 107 -0.06 -10.33 13.22
N MET A 108 -0.95 -9.37 12.98
CA MET A 108 -1.08 -8.19 13.85
C MET A 108 -1.55 -8.56 15.25
N ARG A 109 -2.57 -9.42 15.37
CA ARG A 109 -3.08 -9.91 16.66
C ARG A 109 -2.04 -10.68 17.46
N SER A 110 -1.19 -11.46 16.80
CA SER A 110 -0.12 -12.23 17.43
C SER A 110 1.18 -11.43 17.65
N GLY A 111 1.18 -10.11 17.38
CA GLY A 111 2.36 -9.24 17.53
C GLY A 111 3.47 -9.46 16.49
N LYS A 112 3.28 -10.36 15.52
CA LYS A 112 4.25 -10.71 14.47
C LYS A 112 4.04 -9.91 13.17
N ALA A 113 3.59 -8.66 13.28
CA ALA A 113 3.35 -7.83 12.11
C ALA A 113 4.68 -7.42 11.47
N VAL A 114 4.75 -7.53 10.13
CA VAL A 114 5.91 -7.05 9.38
C VAL A 114 5.90 -5.52 9.38
N LEU A 115 6.94 -4.93 9.98
CA LEU A 115 7.09 -3.49 10.06
C LEU A 115 7.94 -2.96 8.90
N ASN A 116 7.49 -1.85 8.29
CA ASN A 116 8.33 -1.10 7.37
C ASN A 116 9.35 -0.29 8.17
N HIS A 117 10.62 -0.67 8.05
CA HIS A 117 11.76 -0.14 8.82
C HIS A 117 12.79 0.55 7.91
N THR A 118 12.60 0.56 6.59
CA THR A 118 13.61 1.01 5.61
C THR A 118 13.95 2.51 5.72
N ARG A 119 13.20 3.28 6.54
CA ARG A 119 13.38 4.72 6.76
C ARG A 119 13.01 5.11 8.20
N PHE A 120 13.48 4.35 9.19
CA PHE A 120 13.14 4.58 10.59
C PHE A 120 14.37 4.85 11.43
N LEU A 121 14.65 6.13 11.71
CA LEU A 121 15.81 6.55 12.48
C LEU A 121 15.80 5.92 13.87
N GLY A 122 16.92 5.35 14.30
CA GLY A 122 17.09 4.74 15.61
C GLY A 122 16.86 3.23 15.64
N TYR A 123 16.29 2.66 14.57
CA TYR A 123 15.96 1.25 14.52
C TYR A 123 16.30 0.59 13.18
N THR A 124 16.82 -0.62 13.26
CA THR A 124 16.91 -1.58 12.15
C THR A 124 15.99 -2.78 12.41
N LYS A 125 16.15 -3.86 11.66
CA LYS A 125 15.49 -5.14 11.95
C LYS A 125 16.49 -6.28 12.16
N ASP A 126 16.08 -7.26 12.94
CA ASP A 126 16.71 -8.59 12.94
C ASP A 126 16.19 -9.48 11.79
N GLU A 127 16.65 -10.73 11.76
CA GLU A 127 16.24 -11.76 10.79
C GLU A 127 14.74 -12.07 10.86
N ASP A 128 14.14 -11.94 12.04
CA ASP A 128 12.71 -12.15 12.31
C ASP A 128 11.85 -10.92 11.97
N GLY A 129 12.46 -9.79 11.61
CA GLY A 129 11.79 -8.54 11.28
C GLY A 129 11.37 -7.71 12.50
N ARG A 130 11.88 -8.01 13.70
CA ARG A 130 11.66 -7.21 14.92
C ARG A 130 12.56 -5.99 14.92
N LEU A 131 12.11 -4.91 15.54
CA LEU A 131 12.90 -3.67 15.61
C LEU A 131 14.06 -3.85 16.60
N VAL A 132 15.26 -3.54 16.14
CA VAL A 132 16.49 -3.56 16.94
C VAL A 132 17.07 -2.15 16.96
N VAL A 133 17.48 -1.69 18.14
CA VAL A 133 18.04 -0.34 18.32
C VAL A 133 19.38 -0.22 17.59
N VAL A 134 19.56 0.87 16.85
CA VAL A 134 20.87 1.28 16.32
C VAL A 134 21.43 2.34 17.25
N PRO A 135 22.45 2.05 18.08
CA PRO A 135 22.87 2.93 19.17
C PRO A 135 23.18 4.37 18.73
N GLU A 136 23.94 4.54 17.64
CA GLU A 136 24.32 5.87 17.13
C GLU A 136 23.11 6.70 16.68
N GLU A 137 22.14 6.07 16.01
CA GLU A 137 20.92 6.76 15.57
C GLU A 137 19.95 7.00 16.73
N ALA A 138 19.95 6.11 17.72
CA ALA A 138 19.13 6.24 18.93
C ALA A 138 19.51 7.48 19.74
N GLU A 139 20.79 7.86 19.77
CA GLU A 139 21.24 9.10 20.39
C GLU A 139 20.63 10.34 19.72
N ILE A 140 20.47 10.33 18.39
CA ILE A 140 19.81 11.42 17.67
C ILE A 140 18.34 11.51 18.09
N VAL A 141 17.65 10.37 18.20
CA VAL A 141 16.26 10.32 18.67
C VAL A 141 16.16 10.85 20.10
N ARG A 142 17.00 10.36 21.03
CA ARG A 142 17.03 10.84 22.43
C ARG A 142 17.28 12.34 22.49
N LYS A 143 18.20 12.87 21.66
CA LYS A 143 18.46 14.32 21.55
C LYS A 143 17.23 15.10 21.09
N ILE A 144 16.49 14.61 20.09
CA ILE A 144 15.27 15.26 19.60
C ILE A 144 14.22 15.36 20.71
N PHE A 145 13.97 14.27 21.46
CA PHE A 145 13.03 14.28 22.59
C PHE A 145 13.51 15.23 23.69
N SER A 146 14.80 15.18 24.06
CA SER A 146 15.39 16.07 25.06
C SER A 146 15.23 17.55 24.71
N LEU A 147 15.56 17.95 23.47
CA LEU A 147 15.41 19.34 23.02
C LEU A 147 13.95 19.79 23.04
N TYR A 148 13.03 18.92 22.62
CA TYR A 148 11.60 19.23 22.62
C TYR A 148 11.08 19.46 24.04
N LEU A 149 11.45 18.60 24.98
CA LEU A 149 11.10 18.75 26.40
C LEU A 149 11.75 19.99 27.03
N ALA A 150 12.96 20.34 26.62
CA ALA A 150 13.65 21.58 27.00
C ALA A 150 13.01 22.85 26.41
N GLY A 151 11.95 22.73 25.63
CA GLY A 151 11.14 23.85 25.16
C GLY A 151 11.38 24.28 23.71
N TYR A 152 12.16 23.51 22.96
CA TYR A 152 12.45 23.83 21.58
C TYR A 152 11.25 23.43 20.71
N GLY A 153 10.71 24.37 19.93
CA GLY A 153 9.77 24.05 18.87
C GLY A 153 10.44 23.28 17.73
N VAL A 154 9.66 22.53 16.93
CA VAL A 154 10.17 21.67 15.84
C VAL A 154 11.07 22.40 14.84
N ARG A 155 10.85 23.71 14.60
CA ARG A 155 11.71 24.56 13.74
C ARG A 155 13.08 24.80 14.36
N LYS A 156 13.14 25.01 15.68
CA LYS A 156 14.39 25.21 16.41
C LYS A 156 15.19 23.91 16.51
N ILE A 157 14.48 22.78 16.68
CA ILE A 157 15.09 21.44 16.62
C ILE A 157 15.65 21.17 15.22
N LYS A 158 14.88 21.42 14.15
CA LYS A 158 15.37 21.34 12.75
C LYS A 158 16.70 22.07 12.60
N ARG A 159 16.71 23.37 12.95
CA ARG A 159 17.90 24.20 12.82
C ARG A 159 19.09 23.66 13.62
N TYR A 160 18.86 23.24 14.86
CA TYR A 160 19.91 22.61 15.68
C TYR A 160 20.50 21.37 15.01
N LEU A 161 19.67 20.46 14.49
CA LEU A 161 20.15 19.25 13.80
C LEU A 161 21.00 19.60 12.58
N GLU A 162 20.56 20.57 11.79
CA GLU A 162 21.25 21.03 10.58
C GLU A 162 22.58 21.73 10.89
N GLU A 163 22.60 22.64 11.87
CA GLU A 163 23.80 23.37 12.31
C GLU A 163 24.87 22.43 12.92
N ASN A 164 24.44 21.33 13.54
CA ASN A 164 25.34 20.32 14.11
C ASN A 164 25.70 19.20 13.11
N GLY A 165 25.35 19.35 11.82
CA GLY A 165 25.70 18.38 10.78
C GLY A 165 25.01 17.01 10.91
N ILE A 166 23.94 16.92 11.72
CA ILE A 166 23.23 15.67 11.95
C ILE A 166 22.34 15.38 10.75
N LYS A 167 22.61 14.27 10.05
CA LYS A 167 21.86 13.86 8.87
C LYS A 167 20.63 13.03 9.24
N THR A 168 19.63 13.04 8.37
CA THR A 168 18.48 12.12 8.44
C THR A 168 18.93 10.67 8.19
N VAL A 169 18.10 9.69 8.55
CA VAL A 169 18.31 8.26 8.23
C VAL A 169 18.51 7.99 6.72
N THR A 170 18.07 8.91 5.85
CA THR A 170 18.27 8.83 4.40
C THR A 170 19.53 9.55 3.90
N GLY A 171 20.39 10.01 4.82
CA GLY A 171 21.62 10.74 4.50
C GLY A 171 21.44 12.21 4.10
N LYS A 172 20.21 12.73 4.12
CA LYS A 172 19.93 14.14 3.80
C LYS A 172 20.35 15.05 4.95
N SER A 173 20.96 16.18 4.61
CA SER A 173 21.30 17.24 5.57
C SER A 173 20.09 18.10 5.94
N GLU A 174 19.12 18.27 5.03
CA GLU A 174 17.91 19.06 5.33
C GLU A 174 16.85 18.22 6.04
N TRP A 175 16.37 18.72 7.17
CA TRP A 175 15.31 18.12 7.95
C TRP A 175 13.95 18.73 7.64
N SER A 176 12.92 17.89 7.54
CA SER A 176 11.53 18.36 7.50
C SER A 176 10.97 18.50 8.91
N THR A 177 10.34 19.63 9.21
CA THR A 177 9.60 19.84 10.46
C THR A 177 8.52 18.78 10.66
N SER A 178 7.87 18.34 9.58
CA SER A 178 6.87 17.27 9.61
C SER A 178 7.46 15.91 10.02
N THR A 179 8.74 15.65 9.71
CA THR A 179 9.42 14.42 10.10
C THR A 179 9.70 14.43 11.59
N ILE A 180 10.25 15.53 12.11
CA ILE A 180 10.49 15.73 13.55
C ILE A 180 9.17 15.62 14.33
N ASP A 181 8.12 16.29 13.85
CA ASP A 181 6.79 16.24 14.47
C ASP A 181 6.22 14.81 14.53
N ARG A 182 6.35 14.05 13.44
CA ARG A 182 5.93 12.65 13.39
C ARG A 182 6.77 11.75 14.28
N MET A 183 8.06 12.03 14.43
CA MET A 183 8.93 11.27 15.34
C MET A 183 8.47 11.43 16.78
N LEU A 184 8.17 12.67 17.20
CA LEU A 184 7.71 12.96 18.56
C LEU A 184 6.40 12.25 18.92
N SER A 185 5.55 11.91 17.94
CA SER A 185 4.28 11.20 18.16
C SER A 185 4.31 9.71 17.77
N ASN A 186 5.48 9.14 17.47
CA ASN A 186 5.59 7.75 17.06
C ASN A 186 5.78 6.83 18.26
N GLU A 187 4.73 6.06 18.59
CA GLU A 187 4.68 5.13 19.73
C GLU A 187 5.81 4.08 19.74
N LYS A 188 6.43 3.87 18.57
CA LYS A 188 7.56 2.94 18.44
C LYS A 188 8.77 3.37 19.26
N TYR A 189 8.99 4.66 19.47
CA TYR A 189 10.15 5.08 20.27
C TYR A 189 10.05 4.72 21.74
N MET A 190 8.83 4.48 22.26
CA MET A 190 8.61 3.97 23.61
C MET A 190 8.40 2.44 23.67
N GLY A 191 8.73 1.71 22.59
CA GLY A 191 8.66 0.25 22.57
C GLY A 191 7.27 -0.32 22.22
N ASN A 192 6.30 0.51 21.83
CA ASN A 192 4.95 0.05 21.50
C ASN A 192 4.72 -0.02 19.98
N LEU A 193 3.80 -0.89 19.55
CA LEU A 193 3.35 -0.98 18.16
C LEU A 193 1.84 -0.79 18.09
N LEU A 194 1.40 0.27 17.40
CA LEU A 194 0.01 0.42 17.01
C LEU A 194 -0.18 -0.03 15.56
N LEU A 195 -0.92 -1.13 15.38
CA LEU A 195 -1.13 -1.81 14.10
C LEU A 195 -2.52 -1.50 13.53
N GLN A 196 -2.75 -1.84 12.26
CA GLN A 196 -3.99 -1.55 11.52
C GLN A 196 -4.34 -0.05 11.41
N LYS A 197 -3.34 0.85 11.35
CA LYS A 197 -3.57 2.31 11.18
C LYS A 197 -4.18 2.70 9.83
N THR A 198 -4.19 1.78 8.87
CA THR A 198 -4.80 1.95 7.54
C THR A 198 -5.60 0.71 7.17
N CYS A 199 -6.61 0.89 6.33
CA CYS A 199 -7.43 -0.19 5.80
C CYS A 199 -7.69 0.02 4.30
N THR A 200 -8.00 -1.06 3.59
CA THR A 200 -8.41 -1.03 2.18
C THR A 200 -9.88 -1.43 2.11
N PRO A 201 -10.82 -0.46 2.05
CA PRO A 201 -12.24 -0.73 2.11
C PRO A 201 -12.73 -1.45 0.85
N ASP A 202 -12.20 -1.06 -0.32
CA ASP A 202 -12.58 -1.62 -1.60
C ASP A 202 -11.39 -2.33 -2.25
N PHE A 203 -11.54 -3.63 -2.50
CA PHE A 203 -10.51 -4.46 -3.11
C PHE A 203 -10.33 -4.17 -4.60
N LEU A 204 -11.35 -3.64 -5.29
CA LEU A 204 -11.29 -3.32 -6.72
C LEU A 204 -10.39 -2.10 -6.96
N THR A 205 -10.50 -1.08 -6.11
CA THR A 205 -9.64 0.10 -6.20
C THR A 205 -8.28 -0.09 -5.52
N GLY A 206 -8.18 -0.99 -4.54
CA GLY A 206 -6.96 -1.22 -3.77
C GLY A 206 -6.50 0.01 -2.96
N LYS A 207 -7.34 1.04 -2.85
CA LYS A 207 -6.97 2.30 -2.21
C LYS A 207 -6.95 2.14 -0.70
N GLN A 208 -5.78 2.40 -0.12
CA GLN A 208 -5.64 2.50 1.32
C GLN A 208 -6.20 3.84 1.81
N LYS A 209 -6.92 3.81 2.92
CA LYS A 209 -7.30 4.98 3.71
C LYS A 209 -6.83 4.82 5.15
N LYS A 210 -6.75 5.93 5.88
CA LYS A 210 -6.55 5.92 7.33
C LYS A 210 -7.72 5.18 7.98
N ASN A 211 -7.42 4.33 8.96
CA ASN A 211 -8.42 3.69 9.79
C ASN A 211 -8.84 4.67 10.90
N CYS A 212 -10.11 5.04 10.92
CA CYS A 212 -10.71 5.97 11.86
C CYS A 212 -11.78 5.29 12.73
N GLY A 213 -11.76 3.95 12.82
CA GLY A 213 -12.71 3.15 13.59
C GLY A 213 -13.42 2.08 12.76
N GLU A 214 -13.20 2.02 11.45
CA GLU A 214 -13.78 0.99 10.58
C GLU A 214 -13.27 -0.42 10.90
N GLN A 215 -12.07 -0.52 11.50
CA GLN A 215 -11.49 -1.79 11.94
C GLN A 215 -10.79 -1.61 13.30
N SER A 216 -10.79 -2.65 14.12
CA SER A 216 -10.04 -2.65 15.38
C SER A 216 -8.55 -2.42 15.12
N MET A 217 -7.95 -1.46 15.84
CA MET A 217 -6.50 -1.34 15.92
C MET A 217 -5.96 -2.26 17.00
N PHE A 218 -4.73 -2.74 16.83
CA PHE A 218 -4.07 -3.61 17.79
C PHE A 218 -2.88 -2.86 18.38
N LEU A 219 -2.90 -2.62 19.69
CA LEU A 219 -1.77 -2.10 20.45
C LEU A 219 -1.00 -3.29 21.03
N VAL A 220 0.27 -3.41 20.65
CA VAL A 220 1.20 -4.35 21.25
C VAL A 220 2.15 -3.54 22.12
N GLU A 221 2.06 -3.72 23.43
CA GLU A 221 2.92 -3.04 24.39
C GLU A 221 4.25 -3.80 24.53
N ASN A 222 5.34 -3.07 24.79
CA ASN A 222 6.67 -3.65 25.00
C ASN A 222 7.09 -4.63 23.88
N ALA A 223 6.75 -4.28 22.64
CA ALA A 223 6.98 -5.11 21.47
C ALA A 223 8.47 -5.18 21.08
N HIS A 224 9.24 -4.16 21.42
CA HIS A 224 10.67 -4.05 21.14
C HIS A 224 11.34 -3.08 22.13
N GLU A 225 12.66 -3.04 22.12
CA GLU A 225 13.44 -2.19 23.02
C GLU A 225 13.13 -0.69 22.81
N PRO A 226 12.74 0.06 23.85
CA PRO A 226 12.43 1.47 23.74
C PRO A 226 13.70 2.32 23.61
N ILE A 227 13.67 3.34 22.75
CA ILE A 227 14.72 4.37 22.70
C ILE A 227 14.47 5.46 23.75
N VAL A 228 13.20 5.77 24.05
CA VAL A 228 12.82 6.70 25.11
C VAL A 228 11.89 6.00 26.09
N SER A 229 11.98 6.36 27.38
CA SER A 229 11.05 5.82 28.37
C SER A 229 9.61 6.25 28.07
N LYS A 230 8.65 5.46 28.56
CA LYS A 230 7.22 5.78 28.47
C LYS A 230 6.93 7.19 29.03
N GLU A 231 7.54 7.54 30.15
CA GLU A 231 7.42 8.85 30.80
C GLU A 231 7.88 9.99 29.88
N ILE A 232 9.06 9.89 29.27
CA ILE A 232 9.59 10.89 28.32
C ILE A 232 8.64 11.06 27.12
N PHE A 233 8.10 9.96 26.60
CA PHE A 233 7.18 10.00 25.47
C PHE A 233 5.84 10.65 25.83
N GLU A 234 5.29 10.31 26.99
CA GLU A 234 4.05 10.88 27.50
C GLU A 234 4.20 12.39 27.80
N ASP A 235 5.33 12.82 28.35
CA ASP A 235 5.65 14.24 28.53
C ASP A 235 5.69 15.01 27.22
N ALA A 236 6.30 14.42 26.19
CA ALA A 236 6.30 15.00 24.85
C ALA A 236 4.87 15.11 24.29
N GLN A 237 4.02 14.09 24.48
CA GLN A 237 2.61 14.18 24.05
C GLN A 237 1.84 15.24 24.83
N ARG A 238 2.02 15.34 26.15
CA ARG A 238 1.37 16.36 27.00
C ARG A 238 1.72 17.76 26.54
N ARG A 239 2.99 18.01 26.22
CA ARG A 239 3.45 19.29 25.69
C ARG A 239 2.81 19.61 24.34
N LYS A 240 2.74 18.62 23.45
CA LYS A 240 2.15 18.77 22.10
C LYS A 240 0.66 19.09 22.11
N HIS A 241 -0.09 18.58 23.09
CA HIS A 241 -1.52 18.89 23.25
C HIS A 241 -1.79 20.29 23.86
N LYS A 242 -0.79 20.92 24.48
CA LYS A 242 -0.91 22.26 25.09
C LYS A 242 -0.56 23.40 24.11
N MET A 243 0.02 23.10 22.96
CA MET A 243 0.40 24.06 21.91
C MET A 243 -0.63 24.07 20.79
#